data_AF-A0AA95FR04-F1
#
_entry.id   AF-A0AA95FR04-F1
#
_cell.length_a   1.000
_cell.length_b   1.000
_cell.length_c   1.000
_cell.angle_alpha   90.00
_cell.angle_beta   90.00
_cell.angle_gamma   90.00
#
_symmetry.space_group_name_H-M   'P 1'
#
loop_
_entity.id
_entity.type
_entity.pdbx_description
1 polymer ?
#
loop_
_entity_poly.entity_id
_entity_poly.type
_entity_poly.pdbx_seq_one_letter_code
_entity_poly.pdbx_strand_id
1 'polypeptide(L)'
;MAPRQASSLRRFARASTAEARGRWREADAPDESTTHVPVGPTYRVASYTVYPSGFHEVDITAKERWCLVVVDAGNGWAIRRGDMCLNIALQWEAERPPSLCDTEFVRRCRYNEHAALLRARRVVDRLEAAGLTFDEYVVDVRRSLSDSDA
;
A
#
# COMPACT_ATOMS: atom_id res chain seq x y z
N MET A 1 -3.49 -17.72 55.31
CA MET A 1 -2.92 -18.60 56.36
C MET A 1 -2.13 -19.69 55.64
N ALA A 2 -0.79 -19.57 55.61
CA ALA A 2 0.14 -20.62 55.17
C ALA A 2 0.27 -21.68 56.30
N PRO A 3 0.86 -22.88 56.12
CA PRO A 3 2.28 -23.02 55.75
C PRO A 3 2.63 -24.26 54.88
N ARG A 4 3.64 -24.13 53.99
CA ARG A 4 5.01 -24.69 54.08
C ARG A 4 5.14 -26.21 53.94
N GLN A 5 5.98 -26.62 52.98
CA GLN A 5 7.26 -27.32 53.14
C GLN A 5 7.69 -27.83 51.75
N ALA A 6 8.95 -27.99 51.36
CA ALA A 6 10.26 -27.53 51.81
C ALA A 6 11.26 -28.08 50.76
N SER A 7 12.20 -27.24 50.32
CA SER A 7 13.64 -27.52 50.25
C SER A 7 14.11 -28.80 49.52
N SER A 8 15.10 -28.76 48.62
CA SER A 8 16.49 -28.55 49.03
C SER A 8 17.44 -28.84 47.84
N LEU A 9 18.36 -27.90 47.56
CA LEU A 9 19.81 -28.06 47.34
C LEU A 9 20.29 -29.16 46.35
N ARG A 10 21.25 -28.94 45.44
CA ARG A 10 22.58 -28.37 45.67
C ARG A 10 23.32 -28.22 44.33
N ARG A 11 24.29 -27.32 44.37
CA ARG A 11 25.15 -26.82 43.30
C ARG A 11 26.50 -27.58 43.29
N PHE A 12 27.18 -27.51 42.14
CA PHE A 12 28.63 -27.69 41.89
C PHE A 12 29.19 -29.08 41.56
N ALA A 13 29.80 -29.17 40.37
CA ALA A 13 31.18 -29.65 40.20
C ALA A 13 31.84 -28.96 38.99
N ARG A 14 33.07 -28.46 39.20
CA ARG A 14 34.01 -27.82 38.25
C ARG A 14 34.99 -28.90 37.73
N ALA A 15 35.41 -28.76 36.46
CA ALA A 15 36.75 -28.94 35.84
C ALA A 15 37.70 -30.07 36.33
N SER A 16 38.60 -30.71 35.56
CA SER A 16 39.28 -30.37 34.31
C SER A 16 39.99 -31.59 33.68
N THR A 17 40.33 -31.47 32.39
CA THR A 17 41.54 -31.95 31.66
C THR A 17 41.94 -33.44 31.61
N ALA A 18 42.09 -33.95 30.38
CA ALA A 18 43.33 -34.62 29.97
C ALA A 18 43.48 -34.54 28.44
N GLU A 19 44.71 -34.29 28.01
CA GLU A 19 45.16 -33.93 26.68
C GLU A 19 45.40 -35.12 25.73
N ALA A 20 45.31 -34.78 24.44
CA ALA A 20 46.27 -35.08 23.38
C ALA A 20 46.14 -36.35 22.49
N ARG A 21 46.30 -36.02 21.19
CA ARG A 21 46.95 -36.72 20.08
C ARG A 21 46.04 -37.33 19.01
N GLY A 22 45.88 -36.53 17.96
CA GLY A 22 46.40 -36.92 16.65
C GLY A 22 45.38 -37.48 15.65
N ARG A 23 44.98 -36.64 14.69
CA ARG A 23 45.07 -36.96 13.26
C ARG A 23 44.64 -35.76 12.45
N TRP A 24 45.59 -35.21 11.68
CA TRP A 24 45.29 -34.40 10.52
C TRP A 24 44.48 -35.25 9.53
N ARG A 25 43.25 -34.82 9.24
CA ARG A 25 42.56 -35.11 7.99
C ARG A 25 41.92 -33.82 7.53
N GLU A 26 42.49 -33.24 6.48
CA GLU A 26 41.75 -32.43 5.53
C GLU A 26 40.46 -33.16 5.16
N ALA A 27 39.34 -32.55 5.49
CA ALA A 27 38.06 -32.82 4.89
C ALA A 27 37.47 -31.45 4.56
N ASP A 28 37.58 -31.10 3.30
CA ASP A 28 36.92 -29.95 2.68
C ASP A 28 35.44 -29.91 3.07
N ALA A 29 35.01 -28.82 3.68
CA ALA A 29 33.59 -28.47 3.73
C ALA A 29 33.42 -26.95 3.94
N PRO A 30 33.50 -26.13 2.89
CA PRO A 30 32.69 -24.92 2.84
C PRO A 30 31.38 -25.32 2.15
N ASP A 31 30.36 -25.66 2.92
CA ASP A 31 28.99 -25.53 2.40
C ASP A 31 28.25 -24.57 3.34
N GLU A 32 28.68 -23.32 3.26
CA GLU A 32 27.81 -22.16 3.44
C GLU A 32 26.66 -22.31 2.44
N SER A 33 25.66 -23.12 2.80
CA SER A 33 24.29 -22.97 2.35
C SER A 33 23.74 -21.70 2.99
N THR A 34 24.38 -20.57 2.66
CA THR A 34 23.76 -19.26 2.69
C THR A 34 22.65 -19.38 1.67
N THR A 35 21.46 -19.71 2.17
CA THR A 35 20.23 -19.57 1.41
C THR A 35 20.22 -18.12 0.98
N HIS A 36 20.64 -17.86 -0.27
CA HIS A 36 20.45 -16.58 -0.92
C HIS A 36 18.94 -16.41 -1.01
N VAL A 37 18.33 -15.87 0.05
CA VAL A 37 17.04 -15.23 -0.06
C VAL A 37 17.26 -14.22 -1.19
N PRO A 38 16.54 -14.35 -2.32
CA PRO A 38 16.64 -13.32 -3.33
C PRO A 38 16.19 -12.05 -2.62
N VAL A 39 17.13 -11.13 -2.36
CA VAL A 39 16.79 -9.76 -2.00
C VAL A 39 16.32 -9.12 -3.30
N GLY A 40 15.18 -9.61 -3.79
CA GLY A 40 14.38 -8.90 -4.76
C GLY A 40 13.97 -7.60 -4.08
N PRO A 41 13.94 -6.49 -4.82
CA PRO A 41 13.53 -5.24 -4.22
C PRO A 41 12.12 -5.42 -3.65
N THR A 42 11.95 -5.08 -2.37
CA THR A 42 10.65 -5.04 -1.69
C THR A 42 9.88 -3.80 -2.10
N TYR A 43 9.72 -3.58 -3.41
CA TYR A 43 8.87 -2.52 -3.92
C TYR A 43 7.42 -2.89 -3.60
N ARG A 44 6.88 -2.31 -2.52
CA ARG A 44 5.43 -2.29 -2.29
C ARG A 44 4.89 -1.07 -3.00
N VAL A 45 3.91 -1.28 -3.88
CA VAL A 45 3.22 -0.17 -4.53
C VAL A 45 2.46 0.59 -3.47
N ALA A 46 2.79 1.87 -3.29
CA ALA A 46 2.13 2.73 -2.31
C ALA A 46 0.88 3.43 -2.88
N SER A 47 0.83 3.62 -4.20
CA SER A 47 -0.28 4.31 -4.86
C SER A 47 -0.39 3.99 -6.35
N TYR A 48 -1.61 4.08 -6.88
CA TYR A 48 -1.95 4.08 -8.29
C TYR A 48 -2.67 5.37 -8.66
N THR A 49 -2.43 5.89 -9.86
CA THR A 49 -3.24 6.96 -10.45
C THR A 49 -4.17 6.35 -11.49
N VAL A 50 -5.45 6.65 -11.39
CA VAL A 50 -6.50 6.19 -12.30
C VAL A 50 -6.96 7.37 -13.13
N TYR A 51 -6.82 7.23 -14.44
CA TYR A 51 -7.16 8.25 -15.43
C TYR A 51 -8.52 7.93 -16.08
N PRO A 52 -9.27 8.96 -16.51
CA PRO A 52 -10.47 8.76 -17.30
C PRO A 52 -10.14 8.18 -18.69
N SER A 53 -11.13 7.56 -19.31
CA SER A 53 -11.04 7.09 -20.69
C SER A 53 -10.78 8.28 -21.63
N GLY A 54 -9.92 8.09 -22.65
CA GLY A 54 -9.57 9.18 -23.59
C GLY A 54 -8.56 10.20 -23.05
N PHE A 55 -8.02 10.02 -21.83
CA PHE A 55 -7.04 10.94 -21.22
C PHE A 55 -5.79 11.24 -22.08
N HIS A 56 -5.37 10.29 -22.91
CA HIS A 56 -4.20 10.42 -23.78
C HIS A 56 -4.47 11.28 -25.02
N GLU A 57 -5.74 11.51 -25.37
CA GLU A 57 -6.12 12.28 -26.57
C GLU A 57 -6.07 13.80 -26.35
N VAL A 58 -5.84 14.24 -25.10
CA VAL A 58 -5.89 15.64 -24.70
C VAL A 58 -4.57 16.04 -24.04
N ASP A 59 -3.91 17.08 -24.54
CA ASP A 59 -2.63 17.58 -24.04
C ASP A 59 -2.80 18.86 -23.21
N ILE A 60 -3.47 18.76 -22.06
CA ILE A 60 -3.78 19.94 -21.23
C ILE A 60 -3.56 19.65 -19.75
N THR A 61 -2.88 20.55 -19.02
CA THR A 61 -2.59 20.44 -17.57
C THR A 61 -3.82 20.27 -16.68
N ALA A 62 -4.97 20.80 -17.09
CA ALA A 62 -6.20 20.70 -16.30
C ALA A 62 -6.75 19.26 -16.19
N LYS A 63 -6.35 18.33 -17.08
CA LYS A 63 -6.89 16.96 -17.13
C LYS A 63 -6.66 16.17 -15.84
N GLU A 64 -5.64 16.53 -15.06
CA GLU A 64 -5.33 15.89 -13.77
C GLU A 64 -6.44 16.08 -12.73
N ARG A 65 -7.33 17.07 -12.90
CA ARG A 65 -8.49 17.31 -12.02
C ARG A 65 -9.54 16.20 -12.09
N TRP A 66 -9.52 15.40 -13.15
CA TRP A 66 -10.41 14.27 -13.39
C TRP A 66 -9.76 12.91 -13.06
N CYS A 67 -8.59 12.91 -12.43
CA CYS A 67 -7.92 11.69 -12.00
C CYS A 67 -8.28 11.32 -10.55
N LEU A 68 -8.18 10.03 -10.25
CA LEU A 68 -8.29 9.50 -8.90
C LEU A 68 -6.97 8.88 -8.46
N VAL A 69 -6.66 8.96 -7.17
CA VAL A 69 -5.50 8.29 -6.59
C VAL A 69 -5.97 7.16 -5.70
N VAL A 70 -5.49 5.95 -5.93
CA VAL A 70 -5.74 4.78 -5.09
C VAL A 70 -4.48 4.54 -4.26
N VAL A 71 -4.54 4.75 -2.94
CA VAL A 71 -3.37 4.78 -2.05
C VAL A 71 -3.49 3.75 -0.93
N ASP A 72 -2.37 3.14 -0.55
CA ASP A 72 -2.28 2.34 0.66
C ASP A 72 -2.28 3.28 1.90
N ALA A 73 -3.33 3.21 2.70
CA ALA A 73 -3.49 4.00 3.92
C ALA A 73 -2.97 3.29 5.17
N GLY A 74 -2.34 2.11 5.02
CA GLY A 74 -1.84 1.26 6.12
C GLY A 74 -2.93 0.42 6.81
N ASN A 75 -4.20 0.81 6.72
CA ASN A 75 -5.37 0.07 7.20
C ASN A 75 -6.32 -0.34 6.06
N GLY A 76 -5.78 -0.48 4.85
CA GLY A 76 -6.51 -0.75 3.62
C GLY A 76 -6.26 0.33 2.56
N TRP A 77 -6.85 0.14 1.40
CA TRP A 77 -6.69 1.03 0.26
C TRP A 77 -7.81 2.06 0.21
N ALA A 78 -7.44 3.32 0.02
CA ALA A 78 -8.36 4.44 -0.11
C ALA A 78 -8.36 4.96 -1.55
N ILE A 79 -9.55 5.25 -2.09
CA ILE A 79 -9.70 5.96 -3.36
C ILE A 79 -9.86 7.44 -3.01
N ARG A 80 -8.92 8.28 -3.44
CA ARG A 80 -8.80 9.67 -3.04
C ARG A 80 -8.96 10.63 -4.21
N ARG A 81 -9.48 11.80 -3.85
CA ARG A 81 -9.48 13.03 -4.66
C ARG A 81 -9.14 14.19 -3.73
N GLY A 82 -7.89 14.67 -3.79
CA GLY A 82 -7.38 15.62 -2.80
C GLY A 82 -7.49 15.08 -1.37
N ASP A 83 -8.20 15.82 -0.52
CA ASP A 83 -8.44 15.48 0.89
C ASP A 83 -9.76 14.72 1.11
N MET A 84 -10.38 14.23 0.04
CA MET A 84 -11.60 13.43 0.10
C MET A 84 -11.31 11.97 -0.27
N CYS A 85 -12.06 11.05 0.32
CA CYS A 85 -12.09 9.64 -0.02
C CYS A 85 -13.46 9.21 -0.53
N LEU A 86 -13.49 8.20 -1.40
CA LEU A 86 -14.72 7.65 -1.93
C LEU A 86 -15.25 6.56 -0.99
N ASN A 87 -16.42 6.77 -0.42
CA ASN A 87 -17.06 5.80 0.46
C ASN A 87 -17.85 4.72 -0.31
N ILE A 88 -18.34 3.72 0.42
CA ILE A 88 -19.05 2.57 -0.15
C ILE A 88 -20.35 2.97 -0.87
N ALA A 89 -20.97 4.09 -0.47
CA ALA A 89 -22.15 4.67 -1.09
C ALA A 89 -21.83 5.53 -2.33
N LEU A 90 -20.57 5.53 -2.80
CA LEU A 90 -20.10 6.34 -3.94
C LEU A 90 -20.19 7.85 -3.69
N GLN A 91 -20.09 8.27 -2.44
CA GLN A 91 -20.05 9.67 -2.04
C GLN A 91 -18.65 10.05 -1.55
N TRP A 92 -18.30 11.32 -1.71
CA TRP A 92 -17.04 11.88 -1.24
C TRP A 92 -17.16 12.22 0.25
N GLU A 93 -16.31 11.62 1.07
CA GLU A 93 -16.20 11.87 2.51
C GLU A 93 -14.81 12.44 2.82
N ALA A 94 -14.70 13.35 3.78
CA ALA A 94 -13.40 13.91 4.18
C ALA A 94 -12.47 12.80 4.68
N GLU A 95 -11.27 12.73 4.12
CA GLU A 95 -10.25 11.77 4.51
C GLU A 95 -9.73 12.10 5.92
N ARG A 96 -9.58 11.07 6.75
CA ARG A 96 -9.10 11.21 8.12
C ARG A 96 -7.69 10.65 8.26
N PRO A 97 -6.84 11.23 9.12
CA PRO A 97 -5.59 10.61 9.51
C PRO A 97 -5.83 9.17 10.01
N PRO A 98 -4.93 8.21 9.75
CA PRO A 98 -5.11 6.82 10.18
C PRO A 98 -5.40 6.66 11.68
N SER A 99 -4.82 7.51 12.52
CA SER A 99 -5.02 7.52 13.98
C SER A 99 -6.43 7.94 14.43
N LEU A 100 -7.20 8.60 13.56
CA LEU A 100 -8.56 9.10 13.84
C LEU A 100 -9.64 8.32 13.08
N CYS A 101 -9.25 7.28 12.33
CA CYS A 101 -10.18 6.42 11.61
C CYS A 101 -10.83 5.42 12.57
N ASP A 102 -12.09 5.66 12.94
CA ASP A 102 -12.90 4.67 13.65
C ASP A 102 -13.23 3.46 12.74
N THR A 103 -13.72 2.38 13.34
CA THR A 103 -14.04 1.14 12.61
C THR A 103 -15.12 1.33 11.55
N GLU A 104 -16.03 2.28 11.74
CA GLU A 104 -17.10 2.55 10.79
C GLU A 104 -16.57 3.25 9.54
N PHE A 105 -15.73 4.26 9.72
CA PHE A 105 -15.03 4.95 8.65
C PHE A 105 -14.18 3.97 7.83
N VAL A 106 -13.42 3.09 8.50
CA VAL A 106 -12.63 2.06 7.81
C VAL A 106 -13.53 1.17 6.95
N ARG A 107 -14.66 0.70 7.48
CA ARG A 107 -15.61 -0.13 6.71
C ARG A 107 -16.21 0.59 5.51
N ARG A 108 -16.43 1.90 5.60
CA ARG A 108 -17.02 2.69 4.50
C ARG A 108 -16.00 3.11 3.44
N CYS A 109 -14.78 3.45 3.83
CA CYS A 109 -13.83 4.18 2.98
C CYS A 109 -12.53 3.42 2.70
N ARG A 110 -12.33 2.24 3.30
CA ARG A 110 -11.17 1.38 3.03
C ARG A 110 -11.60 0.11 2.33
N TYR A 111 -10.81 -0.26 1.33
CA TYR A 111 -11.04 -1.42 0.48
C TYR A 111 -9.80 -2.32 0.51
N ASN A 112 -9.94 -3.54 0.01
CA ASN A 112 -8.76 -4.24 -0.51
C ASN A 112 -8.30 -3.57 -1.81
N GLU A 113 -7.03 -3.77 -2.16
CA GLU A 113 -6.38 -3.15 -3.34
C GLU A 113 -7.19 -3.33 -4.63
N HIS A 114 -7.54 -4.58 -4.94
CA HIS A 114 -8.22 -4.93 -6.18
C HIS A 114 -9.60 -4.29 -6.27
N ALA A 115 -10.38 -4.31 -5.18
CA ALA A 115 -11.68 -3.67 -5.10
C ALA A 115 -11.57 -2.14 -5.23
N ALA A 116 -10.54 -1.53 -4.65
CA ALA A 116 -10.27 -0.10 -4.78
C ALA A 116 -10.06 0.29 -6.25
N LEU A 117 -9.19 -0.45 -6.96
CA LEU A 117 -8.90 -0.21 -8.37
C LEU A 117 -10.13 -0.39 -9.26
N LEU A 118 -10.88 -1.48 -9.08
CA LEU A 118 -12.10 -1.73 -9.85
C LEU A 118 -13.15 -0.64 -9.63
N ARG A 119 -13.31 -0.18 -8.39
CA ARG A 119 -14.28 0.86 -8.05
C ARG A 119 -13.83 2.22 -8.57
N ALA A 120 -12.55 2.56 -8.45
CA ALA A 120 -11.98 3.80 -9.01
C ALA A 120 -12.21 3.87 -10.52
N ARG A 121 -11.95 2.77 -11.25
CA ARG A 121 -12.19 2.68 -12.70
C ARG A 121 -13.66 2.93 -13.09
N ARG A 122 -14.62 2.50 -12.27
CA ARG A 122 -16.06 2.71 -12.54
C ARG A 122 -16.54 4.13 -12.27
N VAL A 123 -15.77 4.92 -11.53
CA VAL A 123 -16.16 6.25 -11.07
C VAL A 123 -15.40 7.35 -11.82
N VAL A 124 -14.16 7.09 -12.25
CA VAL A 124 -13.30 8.09 -12.89
C VAL A 124 -13.94 8.72 -14.13
N ASP A 125 -14.60 7.93 -14.99
CA ASP A 125 -15.25 8.43 -16.20
C ASP A 125 -16.49 9.31 -15.91
N ARG A 126 -17.06 9.19 -14.71
CA ARG A 126 -18.23 9.98 -14.25
C ARG A 126 -17.85 11.07 -13.27
N LEU A 127 -16.55 11.33 -13.11
CA LEU A 127 -16.08 12.33 -12.17
C LEU A 127 -16.41 13.72 -12.69
N GLU A 128 -17.14 14.48 -11.89
CA GLU A 128 -17.38 15.90 -12.15
C GLU A 128 -16.31 16.75 -11.45
N ALA A 129 -15.65 17.61 -12.22
CA ALA A 129 -14.69 18.59 -11.74
C ALA A 129 -14.97 19.95 -12.38
N ALA A 130 -14.99 21.02 -11.57
CA ALA A 130 -15.32 22.37 -12.03
C ALA A 130 -16.67 22.46 -12.78
N GLY A 131 -17.65 21.62 -12.42
CA GLY A 131 -18.99 21.61 -13.02
C GLY A 131 -19.09 20.84 -14.34
N LEU A 132 -18.04 20.14 -14.77
CA LEU A 132 -18.02 19.35 -16.00
C LEU A 132 -17.50 17.93 -15.73
N THR A 133 -18.08 16.97 -16.43
CA THR A 133 -17.48 15.65 -16.62
C THR A 133 -16.26 15.74 -17.54
N PHE A 134 -15.43 14.69 -17.56
CA PHE A 134 -14.26 14.68 -18.43
C PHE A 134 -14.67 14.78 -19.91
N ASP A 135 -15.68 14.02 -20.34
CA ASP A 135 -16.17 14.03 -21.72
C ASP A 135 -16.68 15.41 -22.14
N GLU A 136 -17.45 16.09 -21.29
CA GLU A 136 -17.91 17.46 -21.56
C GLU A 136 -16.75 18.45 -21.69
N TYR A 137 -15.75 18.32 -20.82
CA TYR A 137 -14.53 19.13 -20.91
C TYR A 137 -13.77 18.91 -22.22
N VAL A 138 -13.63 17.66 -22.67
CA VAL A 138 -12.97 17.35 -23.95
C VAL A 138 -13.72 17.99 -25.12
N VAL A 139 -15.05 17.97 -25.12
CA VAL A 139 -15.86 18.60 -26.17
C VAL A 139 -15.69 20.12 -26.17
N ASP A 140 -15.71 20.76 -25.00
CA ASP A 140 -15.54 22.21 -24.86
C ASP A 140 -14.16 22.68 -25.37
N VAL A 141 -13.11 21.96 -24.97
CA VAL A 141 -11.74 22.20 -25.46
C VAL A 141 -11.66 22.07 -26.98
N ARG A 142 -12.18 20.98 -27.55
CA ARG A 142 -12.14 20.75 -29.00
C ARG A 142 -12.83 21.87 -29.77
N ARG A 143 -13.94 22.40 -29.24
CA ARG A 143 -14.65 23.55 -29.80
C ARG A 143 -13.84 24.85 -29.73
N SER A 144 -13.21 25.12 -28.59
CA SER A 144 -12.38 26.32 -28.43
C SER A 144 -11.18 26.37 -29.39
N LEU A 145 -10.61 25.21 -29.72
CA LEU A 145 -9.52 25.10 -30.68
C LEU A 145 -10.01 25.34 -32.11
N SER A 146 -11.16 24.76 -32.50
CA SER A 146 -11.71 24.98 -33.85
C SER A 146 -12.12 26.44 -34.09
N ASP A 147 -12.56 27.15 -33.05
CA ASP A 147 -12.94 28.56 -33.14
C ASP A 147 -11.71 29.50 -33.19
N SER A 148 -10.52 29.01 -32.81
CA SER A 148 -9.27 29.80 -32.83
C SER A 148 -8.54 29.76 -34.17
N ASP A 149 -8.86 28.77 -35.02
CA ASP A 149 -8.28 28.58 -36.36
C ASP A 149 -9.14 29.21 -37.48
N ALA A 150 -10.27 29.86 -37.14
CA ALA A 150 -11.22 30.51 -38.06
C ALA A 150 -11.09 32.04 -38.03
#